data_AF-A0A3P6RAE1-F1
#
_entry.id   AF-A0A3P6RAE1-F1
#
_cell.length_a   1.000
_cell.length_b   1.000
_cell.length_c   1.000
_cell.angle_alpha   90.00
_cell.angle_beta   90.00
_cell.angle_gamma   90.00
#
_symmetry.space_group_name_H-M   'P 1'
#
loop_
_entity.id
_entity.type
_entity.pdbx_description
1 polymer ?
#
loop_
_entity_poly.entity_id
_entity_poly.type
_entity_poly.pdbx_seq_one_letter_code
_entity_poly.pdbx_strand_id
1 'polypeptide(L)'
;MIVNTTTDTNLPKQKIQRRKLARSKSIIQQIFHSKDGTDDPKLKNVRQTEILVDLKDSVLQICRYFISCDEKMELNISTKADYSPESHAHDIDNFLAGRREGHKRARALLDFARQDEDELGFRKNDIITIICEKDEHCWVGEVNGLRGWFPAKFVEVVDERGKNYTVYGDEAVSPEITEYIRGNTYFCTAKIIPLEASFCRLANSFRQVMDHGIMESVLYPSTAYHPWSFIEDIAYYSVEKHFNSVYSRLTLCNTFKLDQDGK
;
A
#
# COMPACT_ATOMS: atom_id res chain seq x y z
N MET A 1 9.87 3.17 -48.73
CA MET A 1 8.89 3.84 -49.62
C MET A 1 7.51 3.59 -49.01
N ILE A 2 6.73 4.64 -48.90
CA ILE A 2 5.56 4.84 -48.02
C ILE A 2 4.43 3.81 -48.26
N VAL A 3 3.83 3.30 -47.19
CA VAL A 3 2.42 2.85 -47.20
C VAL A 3 1.73 3.39 -45.95
N ASN A 4 0.79 4.30 -46.18
CA ASN A 4 -0.21 4.77 -45.22
C ASN A 4 -1.22 3.66 -44.94
N THR A 5 -1.62 3.51 -43.68
CA THR A 5 -2.93 2.97 -43.31
C THR A 5 -3.53 3.82 -42.19
N THR A 6 -4.26 4.85 -42.60
CA THR A 6 -5.34 5.45 -41.83
C THR A 6 -6.45 4.41 -41.64
N THR A 7 -6.65 3.92 -40.42
CA THR A 7 -7.92 3.34 -39.99
C THR A 7 -8.28 3.90 -38.62
N ASP A 8 -9.25 4.80 -38.66
CA ASP A 8 -9.93 5.37 -37.51
C ASP A 8 -10.56 4.27 -36.66
N THR A 9 -10.04 4.07 -35.45
CA THR A 9 -10.78 3.35 -34.41
C THR A 9 -11.66 4.35 -33.67
N ASN A 10 -12.96 4.27 -33.99
CA ASN A 10 -14.07 4.99 -33.38
C ASN A 10 -14.30 4.59 -31.91
N LEU A 11 -13.39 4.98 -31.01
CA LEU A 11 -13.69 5.05 -29.59
C LEU A 11 -13.55 6.51 -29.14
N PRO A 12 -14.59 7.12 -28.56
CA PRO A 12 -14.46 8.46 -28.03
C PRO A 12 -13.40 8.41 -26.92
N LYS A 13 -12.34 9.21 -27.09
CA LYS A 13 -11.42 9.57 -26.00
C LYS A 13 -12.27 10.20 -24.89
N GLN A 14 -12.80 9.39 -23.97
CA GLN A 14 -13.41 9.88 -22.75
C GLN A 14 -12.29 10.44 -21.88
N LYS A 15 -11.90 11.68 -22.17
CA LYS A 15 -11.43 12.58 -21.13
C LYS A 15 -12.58 12.67 -20.13
N ILE A 16 -12.45 11.96 -19.01
CA ILE A 16 -13.34 12.12 -17.86
C ILE A 16 -13.22 13.59 -17.46
N GLN A 17 -14.19 14.40 -17.86
CA GLN A 17 -14.28 15.77 -17.37
C GLN A 17 -14.70 15.67 -15.91
N ARG A 18 -13.74 15.86 -14.99
CA ARG A 18 -14.05 16.19 -13.59
C ARG A 18 -15.06 17.35 -13.62
N ARG A 19 -16.25 17.13 -13.06
CA ARG A 19 -17.18 18.24 -12.80
C ARG A 19 -16.47 19.19 -11.83
N LYS A 20 -16.00 20.33 -12.34
CA LYS A 20 -15.63 21.46 -11.51
C LYS A 20 -16.91 22.03 -10.91
N LEU A 21 -17.38 21.43 -9.83
CA LEU A 21 -18.34 22.09 -8.95
C LEU A 21 -17.56 23.25 -8.34
N ALA A 22 -17.92 24.46 -8.76
CA ALA A 22 -17.44 25.68 -8.14
C ALA A 22 -17.61 25.52 -6.62
N ARG A 23 -16.50 25.61 -5.87
CA ARG A 23 -16.51 25.79 -4.42
C ARG A 23 -17.30 27.07 -4.15
N SER A 24 -18.61 26.94 -3.98
CA SER A 24 -19.45 28.03 -3.52
C SER A 24 -18.98 28.36 -2.10
N LYS A 25 -18.87 29.66 -1.84
CA LYS A 25 -18.25 30.27 -0.65
C LYS A 25 -19.05 30.00 0.64
N SER A 26 -19.22 28.76 1.05
CA SER A 26 -20.03 28.40 2.22
C SER A 26 -19.42 27.30 3.11
N ILE A 27 -18.09 27.15 3.14
CA ILE A 27 -17.44 26.19 4.05
C ILE A 27 -17.42 26.72 5.49
N ILE A 28 -17.34 28.04 5.69
CA ILE A 28 -17.27 28.63 7.05
C ILE A 28 -18.64 28.63 7.75
N GLN A 29 -19.74 28.61 7.00
CA GLN A 29 -21.09 28.61 7.58
C GLN A 29 -21.61 27.21 7.95
N GLN A 30 -20.99 26.13 7.44
CA GLN A 30 -21.32 24.74 7.79
C GLN A 30 -20.51 24.19 8.99
N ILE A 31 -19.50 24.91 9.46
CA ILE A 31 -18.73 24.50 10.66
C ILE A 31 -19.46 24.91 11.95
N PHE A 32 -20.36 25.91 11.91
CA PHE A 32 -21.03 26.46 13.09
C PHE A 32 -22.55 26.18 13.19
N HIS A 33 -23.15 25.52 12.21
CA HIS A 33 -24.52 24.98 12.22
C HIS A 33 -24.40 23.58 11.59
N SER A 34 -24.83 22.45 12.17
CA SER A 34 -26.00 22.22 12.99
C SER A 34 -25.94 20.79 13.57
N LYS A 35 -26.26 20.65 14.86
CA LYS A 35 -27.06 19.51 15.34
C LYS A 35 -28.35 19.45 14.47
N ASP A 36 -28.77 18.25 14.12
CA ASP A 36 -29.91 17.88 13.25
C ASP A 36 -29.66 17.85 11.74
N GLY A 37 -29.58 16.61 11.22
CA GLY A 37 -30.70 16.06 10.44
C GLY A 37 -30.76 16.39 8.95
N THR A 38 -29.94 15.72 8.14
CA THR A 38 -30.39 15.09 6.89
C THR A 38 -29.52 13.87 6.61
N ASP A 39 -29.96 12.71 7.06
CA ASP A 39 -29.32 11.42 6.85
C ASP A 39 -29.63 10.90 5.44
N ASP A 40 -29.27 11.66 4.39
CA ASP A 40 -29.57 11.26 3.01
C ASP A 40 -28.65 10.10 2.59
N PRO A 41 -29.19 8.88 2.38
CA PRO A 41 -28.39 7.72 1.98
C PRO A 41 -27.66 7.96 0.65
N LYS A 42 -28.18 8.83 -0.22
CA LYS A 42 -27.47 9.19 -1.47
C LYS A 42 -26.21 9.98 -1.20
N LEU A 43 -26.22 10.94 -0.27
CA LEU A 43 -25.01 11.68 0.11
C LEU A 43 -23.98 10.80 0.82
N LYS A 44 -24.41 9.84 1.64
CA LYS A 44 -23.51 8.85 2.26
C LYS A 44 -22.84 7.95 1.22
N ASN A 45 -23.61 7.44 0.25
CA ASN A 45 -23.09 6.58 -0.82
C ASN A 45 -22.14 7.34 -1.76
N VAL A 46 -22.43 8.62 -2.04
CA VAL A 46 -21.53 9.50 -2.80
C VAL A 46 -20.20 9.65 -2.07
N ARG A 47 -20.21 9.96 -0.77
CA ARG A 47 -18.98 10.09 0.04
C ARG A 47 -18.19 8.78 0.09
N GLN A 48 -18.85 7.63 0.26
CA GLN A 48 -18.20 6.32 0.26
C GLN A 48 -17.53 6.00 -1.10
N THR A 49 -18.18 6.36 -2.21
CA THR A 49 -17.62 6.18 -3.55
C THR A 49 -16.41 7.09 -3.77
N GLU A 50 -16.46 8.33 -3.30
CA GLU A 50 -15.34 9.28 -3.38
C GLU A 50 -14.11 8.77 -2.64
N ILE A 51 -14.28 8.24 -1.42
CA ILE A 51 -13.17 7.68 -0.61
C ILE A 51 -12.46 6.54 -1.36
N LEU A 52 -13.22 5.62 -1.97
CA LEU A 52 -12.65 4.50 -2.74
C LEU A 52 -11.97 4.96 -4.03
N VAL A 53 -12.53 5.96 -4.72
CA VAL A 53 -11.92 6.55 -5.91
C VAL A 53 -10.59 7.24 -5.56
N ASP A 54 -10.56 8.01 -4.49
CA ASP A 54 -9.34 8.68 -4.02
C ASP A 54 -8.26 7.68 -3.61
N LEU A 55 -8.64 6.60 -2.91
CA LEU A 55 -7.71 5.52 -2.58
C LEU A 55 -7.14 4.88 -3.84
N LYS A 56 -8.01 4.49 -4.78
CA LYS A 56 -7.58 3.89 -6.05
C LYS A 56 -6.65 4.80 -6.82
N ASP A 57 -6.99 6.08 -6.97
CA ASP A 57 -6.16 7.04 -7.70
C ASP A 57 -4.78 7.23 -7.03
N SER A 58 -4.73 7.27 -5.69
CA SER A 58 -3.47 7.37 -4.94
C SER A 58 -2.57 6.15 -5.14
N VAL A 59 -3.14 4.94 -5.15
CA VAL A 59 -2.39 3.70 -5.44
C VAL A 59 -1.88 3.70 -6.89
N LEU A 60 -2.72 4.09 -7.85
CA LEU A 60 -2.33 4.15 -9.26
C LEU A 60 -1.23 5.17 -9.54
N GLN A 61 -1.20 6.29 -8.81
CA GLN A 61 -0.10 7.25 -8.91
C GLN A 61 1.24 6.62 -8.50
N ILE A 62 1.25 5.83 -7.43
CA ILE A 62 2.45 5.11 -6.98
C ILE A 62 2.88 4.06 -8.02
N CYS A 63 1.94 3.28 -8.57
CA CYS A 63 2.25 2.32 -9.64
C CYS A 63 2.88 3.00 -10.85
N ARG A 64 2.31 4.13 -11.30
CA ARG A 64 2.84 4.90 -12.43
C ARG A 64 4.23 5.46 -12.16
N TYR A 65 4.50 5.90 -10.93
CA TYR A 65 5.83 6.33 -10.53
C TYR A 65 6.85 5.18 -10.67
N PHE A 66 6.56 3.99 -10.16
CA PHE A 66 7.47 2.85 -10.27
C PHE A 66 7.69 2.42 -11.73
N ILE A 67 6.64 2.38 -12.54
CA ILE A 67 6.73 2.11 -13.98
C ILE A 67 7.61 3.16 -14.68
N SER A 68 7.50 4.44 -14.31
CA SER A 68 8.32 5.50 -14.89
C SER A 68 9.81 5.42 -14.51
N CYS A 69 10.14 4.75 -13.41
CA CYS A 69 11.50 4.56 -12.95
C CYS A 69 12.17 3.32 -13.58
N ASP A 70 11.39 2.29 -13.91
CA ASP A 70 11.88 1.08 -14.58
C ASP A 70 10.78 0.47 -15.46
N GLU A 71 10.95 0.56 -16.77
CA GLU A 71 10.02 0.00 -17.76
C GLU A 71 9.83 -1.52 -17.59
N LYS A 72 10.83 -2.24 -17.05
CA LYS A 72 10.69 -3.68 -16.77
C LYS A 72 9.65 -3.96 -15.69
N MET A 73 9.33 -2.99 -14.84
CA MET A 73 8.26 -3.10 -13.85
C MET A 73 6.87 -3.06 -14.47
N GLU A 74 6.71 -2.49 -15.67
CA GLU A 74 5.42 -2.45 -16.37
C GLU A 74 4.86 -3.87 -16.61
N LEU A 75 5.75 -4.84 -16.87
CA LEU A 75 5.38 -6.23 -17.10
C LEU A 75 4.90 -6.95 -15.82
N ASN A 76 5.24 -6.44 -14.65
CA ASN A 76 5.00 -7.09 -13.36
C ASN A 76 3.90 -6.39 -12.53
N ILE A 77 3.54 -5.15 -12.85
CA ILE A 77 2.55 -4.37 -12.09
C ILE A 77 1.20 -4.38 -12.82
N SER A 78 0.21 -5.06 -12.25
CA SER A 78 -1.18 -4.94 -12.71
C SER A 78 -1.82 -3.65 -12.16
N THR A 79 -2.18 -2.72 -13.04
CA THR A 79 -2.89 -1.49 -12.66
C THR A 79 -4.42 -1.64 -12.73
N LYS A 80 -4.93 -2.79 -13.14
CA LYS A 80 -6.37 -3.06 -13.22
C LYS A 80 -6.76 -3.94 -12.04
N ALA A 81 -7.59 -3.40 -11.15
CA ALA A 81 -8.18 -4.19 -10.08
C ALA A 81 -9.11 -5.25 -10.65
N ASP A 82 -8.94 -6.48 -10.18
CA ASP A 82 -9.81 -7.62 -10.46
C ASP A 82 -10.59 -7.93 -9.18
N TYR A 83 -11.92 -7.84 -9.25
CA TYR A 83 -12.83 -8.09 -8.14
C TYR A 83 -13.57 -9.42 -8.31
N SER A 84 -13.05 -10.32 -9.14
CA SER A 84 -13.60 -11.66 -9.29
C SER A 84 -13.36 -12.52 -8.04
N PRO A 85 -14.26 -13.49 -7.75
CA PRO A 85 -14.03 -14.48 -6.70
C PRO A 85 -12.70 -15.23 -6.83
N GLU A 86 -12.30 -15.53 -8.08
CA GLU A 86 -11.06 -16.25 -8.38
C GLU A 86 -9.82 -15.42 -8.01
N SER A 87 -9.81 -14.11 -8.35
CA SER A 87 -8.73 -13.21 -7.93
C SER A 87 -8.67 -13.08 -6.42
N HIS A 88 -9.82 -12.95 -5.75
CA HIS A 88 -9.90 -12.83 -4.30
C HIS A 88 -9.30 -14.06 -3.58
N ALA A 89 -9.66 -15.27 -4.03
CA ALA A 89 -9.12 -16.51 -3.47
C ALA A 89 -7.59 -16.57 -3.64
N HIS A 90 -7.08 -16.21 -4.82
CA HIS A 90 -5.65 -16.16 -5.09
C HIS A 90 -4.92 -15.09 -4.26
N ASP A 91 -5.52 -13.92 -4.07
CA ASP A 91 -4.95 -12.84 -3.25
C ASP A 91 -4.85 -13.25 -1.77
N ILE A 92 -5.86 -13.99 -1.25
CA ILE A 92 -5.82 -14.55 0.09
C ILE A 92 -4.68 -15.56 0.21
N ASP A 93 -4.58 -16.51 -0.72
CA ASP A 93 -3.53 -17.52 -0.70
C ASP A 93 -2.14 -16.87 -0.76
N ASN A 94 -1.94 -15.88 -1.64
CA ASN A 94 -0.70 -15.13 -1.72
C ASN A 94 -0.38 -14.37 -0.43
N PHE A 95 -1.37 -13.72 0.18
CA PHE A 95 -1.17 -13.02 1.44
C PHE A 95 -0.76 -14.00 2.57
N LEU A 96 -1.40 -15.17 2.62
CA LEU A 96 -1.15 -16.20 3.65
C LEU A 96 0.14 -17.00 3.41
N ALA A 97 0.53 -17.20 2.15
CA ALA A 97 1.79 -17.84 1.74
C ALA A 97 2.98 -16.87 1.88
N GLY A 98 2.77 -15.59 1.59
CA GLY A 98 3.75 -14.52 1.78
C GLY A 98 4.33 -14.49 3.20
N ARG A 99 3.52 -14.88 4.21
CA ARG A 99 3.89 -15.04 5.62
C ARG A 99 4.72 -16.27 5.98
N ARG A 100 4.83 -17.25 5.08
CA ARG A 100 5.42 -18.57 5.36
C ARG A 100 6.74 -18.80 4.65
N GLU A 101 6.99 -18.10 3.54
CA GLU A 101 8.13 -18.38 2.65
C GLU A 101 8.93 -17.13 2.29
N GLY A 102 9.28 -16.32 3.28
CA GLY A 102 10.30 -15.27 3.10
C GLY A 102 11.67 -15.77 3.48
N HIS A 103 12.60 -15.87 2.53
CA HIS A 103 14.00 -15.72 2.91
C HIS A 103 14.12 -14.39 3.64
N LYS A 104 14.66 -14.43 4.87
CA LYS A 104 14.94 -13.20 5.63
C LYS A 104 15.79 -12.29 4.76
N ARG A 105 15.52 -10.99 4.80
CA ARG A 105 16.32 -10.01 4.08
C ARG A 105 16.94 -9.05 5.06
N ALA A 106 18.03 -8.41 4.68
CA ALA A 106 18.61 -7.33 5.44
C ALA A 106 19.03 -6.20 4.51
N ARG A 107 18.91 -4.96 5.00
CA ARG A 107 19.42 -3.77 4.34
C ARG A 107 20.81 -3.46 4.86
N ALA A 108 21.77 -3.25 3.96
CA ALA A 108 23.11 -2.81 4.33
C ALA A 108 23.08 -1.39 4.93
N LEU A 109 23.71 -1.21 6.08
CA LEU A 109 23.87 0.08 6.76
C LEU A 109 25.15 0.81 6.33
N LEU A 110 26.11 0.06 5.80
CA LEU A 110 27.46 0.51 5.42
C LEU A 110 27.89 -0.20 4.13
N ASP A 111 28.90 0.35 3.47
CA ASP A 111 29.59 -0.33 2.37
C ASP A 111 30.47 -1.46 2.94
N PHE A 112 30.50 -2.60 2.25
CA PHE A 112 31.41 -3.70 2.53
C PHE A 112 32.07 -4.15 1.23
N ALA A 113 33.36 -3.84 1.09
CA ALA A 113 34.13 -4.20 -0.09
C ALA A 113 34.64 -5.64 0.06
N ARG A 114 34.28 -6.49 -0.89
CA ARG A 114 34.79 -7.86 -1.01
C ARG A 114 36.31 -7.85 -1.20
N GLN A 115 37.03 -8.55 -0.33
CA GLN A 115 38.47 -8.79 -0.41
C GLN A 115 38.76 -10.20 -0.92
N ASP A 116 38.00 -11.19 -0.45
CA ASP A 116 38.18 -12.60 -0.79
C ASP A 116 36.99 -13.21 -1.57
N GLU A 117 37.20 -14.38 -2.19
CA GLU A 117 36.16 -14.99 -3.02
C GLU A 117 34.95 -15.50 -2.23
N ASP A 118 35.08 -15.75 -0.95
CA ASP A 118 34.01 -16.20 -0.06
C ASP A 118 33.24 -15.05 0.59
N GLU A 119 33.73 -13.81 0.49
CA GLU A 119 33.07 -12.60 0.99
C GLU A 119 31.98 -12.07 0.04
N LEU A 120 30.87 -11.59 0.60
CA LEU A 120 29.82 -10.91 -0.15
C LEU A 120 29.99 -9.40 -0.09
N GLY A 121 30.48 -8.79 -1.15
CA GLY A 121 30.56 -7.33 -1.25
C GLY A 121 29.20 -6.68 -1.56
N PHE A 122 28.90 -5.58 -0.88
CA PHE A 122 27.69 -4.78 -1.08
C PHE A 122 27.92 -3.30 -0.75
N ARG A 123 27.00 -2.45 -1.20
CA ARG A 123 26.97 -1.03 -0.86
C ARG A 123 25.90 -0.75 0.19
N LYS A 124 26.07 0.35 0.91
CA LYS A 124 25.07 0.88 1.81
C LYS A 124 23.72 0.98 1.08
N ASN A 125 22.67 0.56 1.76
CA ASN A 125 21.28 0.42 1.31
C ASN A 125 20.99 -0.76 0.37
N ASP A 126 21.97 -1.59 0.00
CA ASP A 126 21.69 -2.83 -0.74
C ASP A 126 20.80 -3.77 0.10
N ILE A 127 19.90 -4.48 -0.58
CA ILE A 127 19.06 -5.51 0.04
C ILE A 127 19.69 -6.89 -0.19
N ILE A 128 20.14 -7.48 0.90
CA ILE A 128 20.78 -8.78 0.96
C ILE A 128 19.74 -9.83 1.32
N THR A 129 19.67 -10.91 0.56
CA THR A 129 18.90 -12.09 0.95
C THR A 129 19.72 -12.90 1.94
N ILE A 130 19.25 -13.04 3.18
CA ILE A 130 19.91 -13.85 4.21
C ILE A 130 19.62 -15.32 3.92
N ILE A 131 20.69 -16.08 3.69
CA ILE A 131 20.64 -17.53 3.44
C ILE A 131 20.90 -18.29 4.75
N CYS A 132 21.81 -17.81 5.59
CA CYS A 132 22.15 -18.44 6.86
C CYS A 132 22.58 -17.39 7.90
N GLU A 133 21.95 -17.43 9.08
CA GLU A 133 22.24 -16.56 10.23
C GLU A 133 22.63 -17.38 11.49
N LYS A 134 23.20 -18.58 11.30
CA LYS A 134 23.55 -19.48 12.43
C LYS A 134 24.62 -18.91 13.36
N ASP A 135 25.50 -18.05 12.83
CA ASP A 135 26.54 -17.36 13.58
C ASP A 135 26.08 -15.93 13.89
N GLU A 136 26.37 -15.43 15.10
CA GLU A 136 25.91 -14.13 15.58
C GLU A 136 26.61 -12.95 14.88
N HIS A 137 27.82 -13.17 14.37
CA HIS A 137 28.67 -12.11 13.83
C HIS A 137 28.85 -12.21 12.31
N CYS A 138 28.70 -13.41 11.75
CA CYS A 138 28.97 -13.69 10.35
C CYS A 138 27.78 -14.40 9.67
N TRP A 139 27.11 -13.72 8.75
CA TRP A 139 25.96 -14.29 8.03
C TRP A 139 26.34 -14.62 6.59
N VAL A 140 25.64 -15.57 5.99
CA VAL A 140 25.74 -15.86 4.55
C VAL A 140 24.53 -15.29 3.86
N GLY A 141 24.75 -14.55 2.78
CA GLY A 141 23.67 -14.00 1.98
C GLY A 141 23.99 -13.91 0.50
N GLU A 142 23.08 -13.32 -0.24
CA GLU A 142 23.16 -13.15 -1.68
C GLU A 142 22.65 -11.77 -2.12
N VAL A 143 23.40 -11.14 -3.04
CA VAL A 143 23.08 -9.88 -3.72
C VAL A 143 23.48 -10.00 -5.18
N ASN A 144 22.60 -9.65 -6.10
CA ASN A 144 22.87 -9.66 -7.56
C ASN A 144 23.42 -11.01 -8.09
N GLY A 145 22.98 -12.13 -7.52
CA GLY A 145 23.45 -13.48 -7.88
C GLY A 145 24.84 -13.84 -7.35
N LEU A 146 25.48 -12.94 -6.60
CA LEU A 146 26.72 -13.22 -5.87
C LEU A 146 26.37 -13.63 -4.45
N ARG A 147 27.01 -14.71 -3.98
CA ARG A 147 26.80 -15.29 -2.65
C ARG A 147 28.11 -15.32 -1.89
N GLY A 148 28.05 -14.99 -0.60
CA GLY A 148 29.21 -14.99 0.28
C GLY A 148 28.83 -14.66 1.71
N TRP A 149 29.83 -14.63 2.58
CA TRP A 149 29.64 -14.23 3.98
C TRP A 149 29.80 -12.72 4.16
N PHE A 150 29.16 -12.16 5.19
CA PHE A 150 29.31 -10.77 5.57
C PHE A 150 29.06 -10.53 7.08
N PRO A 151 29.57 -9.43 7.65
CA PRO A 151 29.36 -9.10 9.05
C PRO A 151 27.91 -8.71 9.35
N ALA A 152 27.25 -9.41 10.29
CA ALA A 152 25.86 -9.15 10.67
C ALA A 152 25.64 -7.71 11.15
N LYS A 153 26.63 -7.12 11.83
CA LYS A 153 26.58 -5.73 12.34
C LYS A 153 26.49 -4.65 11.25
N PHE A 154 26.75 -4.99 9.98
CA PHE A 154 26.69 -4.07 8.86
C PHE A 154 25.33 -4.02 8.20
N VAL A 155 24.36 -4.79 8.70
CA VAL A 155 23.03 -4.87 8.11
C VAL A 155 21.93 -4.75 9.16
N GLU A 156 20.75 -4.37 8.73
CA GLU A 156 19.53 -4.36 9.53
C GLU A 156 18.51 -5.31 8.88
N VAL A 157 18.01 -6.31 9.62
CA VAL A 157 17.00 -7.25 9.10
C VAL A 157 15.74 -6.48 8.73
N VAL A 158 15.28 -6.67 7.50
CA VAL A 158 14.03 -6.09 7.00
C VAL A 158 12.94 -7.17 6.97
N ASP A 159 11.74 -6.79 7.38
CA ASP A 159 10.57 -7.68 7.39
C ASP A 159 10.15 -8.11 5.97
N GLU A 160 9.28 -9.11 5.85
CA GLU A 160 8.82 -9.75 4.60
C GLU A 160 8.27 -8.79 3.54
N ARG A 161 7.96 -7.54 3.92
CA ARG A 161 7.63 -6.44 3.01
C ARG A 161 8.78 -6.10 2.02
N GLY A 162 10.00 -6.57 2.27
CA GLY A 162 11.20 -6.31 1.46
C GLY A 162 11.46 -7.25 0.28
N LYS A 163 10.59 -8.24 0.00
CA LYS A 163 10.85 -9.28 -1.03
C LYS A 163 10.98 -8.76 -2.48
N ASN A 164 10.41 -7.60 -2.78
CA ASN A 164 10.55 -6.92 -4.07
C ASN A 164 10.93 -5.45 -3.85
N TYR A 165 11.85 -5.20 -2.92
CA TYR A 165 12.32 -3.85 -2.64
C TYR A 165 13.14 -3.33 -3.81
N THR A 166 12.71 -2.20 -4.35
CA THR A 166 13.44 -1.44 -5.37
C THR A 166 14.02 -0.19 -4.75
N VAL A 167 15.17 0.26 -5.26
CA VAL A 167 15.81 1.52 -4.85
C VAL A 167 14.89 2.74 -4.99
N TYR A 168 13.91 2.68 -5.91
CA TYR A 168 12.89 3.72 -6.10
C TYR A 168 11.86 3.77 -4.96
N GLY A 169 11.81 2.75 -4.10
CA GLY A 169 11.00 2.75 -2.89
C GLY A 169 11.71 3.34 -1.67
N ASP A 170 12.99 3.71 -1.79
CA ASP A 170 13.79 4.29 -0.71
C ASP A 170 13.65 5.82 -0.68
N GLU A 171 13.17 6.35 0.44
CA GLU A 171 13.03 7.80 0.69
C GLU A 171 14.39 8.54 0.60
N ALA A 172 15.50 7.87 0.93
CA ALA A 172 16.82 8.47 0.83
C ALA A 172 17.35 8.54 -0.62
N VAL A 173 16.89 7.64 -1.50
CA VAL A 173 17.36 7.53 -2.89
C VAL A 173 16.43 8.26 -3.85
N SER A 174 15.12 8.05 -3.72
CA SER A 174 14.11 8.77 -4.49
C SER A 174 13.13 9.45 -3.54
N PRO A 175 13.38 10.72 -3.19
CA PRO A 175 12.50 11.47 -2.29
C PRO A 175 11.07 11.67 -2.85
N GLU A 176 10.88 11.54 -4.15
CA GLU A 176 9.61 11.71 -4.85
C GLU A 176 8.56 10.69 -4.40
N ILE A 177 8.96 9.43 -4.09
CA ILE A 177 8.02 8.40 -3.63
C ILE A 177 7.34 8.81 -2.32
N THR A 178 8.06 9.53 -1.46
CA THR A 178 7.56 10.03 -0.18
C THR A 178 6.45 11.05 -0.38
N GLU A 179 6.48 11.83 -1.48
CA GLU A 179 5.43 12.77 -1.80
C GLU A 179 4.10 12.04 -2.15
N TYR A 180 4.19 10.97 -2.93
CA TYR A 180 3.02 10.15 -3.28
C TYR A 180 2.44 9.41 -2.06
N ILE A 181 3.31 8.95 -1.14
CA ILE A 181 2.89 8.18 0.05
C ILE A 181 2.40 9.09 1.17
N ARG A 182 3.27 9.97 1.70
CA ARG A 182 3.02 10.79 2.90
C ARG A 182 2.58 12.20 2.54
N GLY A 183 3.19 12.71 1.47
CA GLY A 183 2.99 14.04 0.91
C GLY A 183 3.05 15.21 1.88
N ASN A 184 4.03 15.20 2.77
CA ASN A 184 4.33 16.40 3.55
C ASN A 184 5.80 16.52 3.97
N THR A 185 6.76 16.34 3.06
CA THR A 185 8.19 16.46 3.38
C THR A 185 9.05 17.31 2.45
N TYR A 186 8.47 17.99 1.45
CA TYR A 186 9.21 19.00 0.69
C TYR A 186 8.46 20.34 0.70
N PHE A 187 8.72 21.12 1.74
CA PHE A 187 8.50 22.56 1.65
C PHE A 187 9.56 23.14 0.69
N CYS A 188 9.09 23.72 -0.41
CA CYS A 188 9.69 24.83 -1.15
C CYS A 188 11.22 24.82 -1.38
N THR A 189 11.66 24.49 -2.60
CA THR A 189 12.28 25.44 -3.53
C THR A 189 12.34 24.82 -4.92
N ALA A 190 11.85 25.53 -5.95
CA ALA A 190 12.06 25.25 -7.38
C ALA A 190 11.25 24.10 -8.04
N LYS A 191 9.92 24.10 -7.90
CA LYS A 191 8.97 23.92 -9.02
C LYS A 191 7.55 24.02 -8.48
N ILE A 192 6.74 24.88 -9.11
CA ILE A 192 5.31 24.95 -8.83
C ILE A 192 4.70 23.63 -9.31
N ILE A 193 4.39 22.74 -8.38
CA ILE A 193 3.55 21.57 -8.67
C ILE A 193 2.11 22.10 -8.81
N PRO A 194 1.39 21.82 -9.91
CA PRO A 194 0.03 22.30 -10.09
C PRO A 194 -0.88 21.85 -8.94
N LEU A 195 -1.76 22.76 -8.49
CA LEU A 195 -2.71 22.59 -7.37
C LEU A 195 -3.58 21.31 -7.47
N GLU A 196 -3.74 20.73 -8.67
CA GLU A 196 -4.47 19.48 -8.92
C GLU A 196 -3.71 18.20 -8.48
N ALA A 197 -2.39 18.26 -8.26
CA ALA A 197 -1.59 17.11 -7.84
C ALA A 197 -1.49 16.93 -6.30
N SER A 198 -2.02 17.88 -5.52
CA SER A 198 -1.93 17.85 -4.04
C SER A 198 -3.01 17.00 -3.35
N PHE A 199 -3.95 16.40 -4.10
CA PHE A 199 -5.20 15.92 -3.50
C PHE A 199 -5.30 14.41 -3.21
N CYS A 200 -4.38 13.56 -3.67
CA CYS A 200 -4.53 12.10 -3.48
C CYS A 200 -3.22 11.45 -3.02
N ARG A 201 -2.77 11.80 -1.80
CA ARG A 201 -1.66 11.08 -1.13
C ARG A 201 -2.20 9.80 -0.52
N LEU A 202 -1.46 8.70 -0.62
CA LEU A 202 -1.91 7.41 -0.08
C LEU A 202 -2.25 7.49 1.41
N ALA A 203 -1.45 8.19 2.22
CA ALA A 203 -1.73 8.34 3.64
C ALA A 203 -3.06 9.06 3.92
N ASN A 204 -3.42 10.06 3.11
CA ASN A 204 -4.65 10.82 3.29
C ASN A 204 -5.87 10.03 2.83
N SER A 205 -5.80 9.35 1.68
CA SER A 205 -6.90 8.49 1.21
C SER A 205 -7.12 7.31 2.16
N PHE A 206 -6.03 6.72 2.67
CA PHE A 206 -6.11 5.67 3.68
C PHE A 206 -6.66 6.19 5.01
N ARG A 207 -6.28 7.40 5.44
CA ARG A 207 -6.88 8.03 6.62
C ARG A 207 -8.39 8.20 6.46
N GLN A 208 -8.87 8.64 5.30
CA GLN A 208 -10.31 8.77 5.05
C GLN A 208 -11.04 7.43 5.18
N VAL A 209 -10.42 6.34 4.70
CA VAL A 209 -10.92 4.97 4.90
C VAL A 209 -11.00 4.61 6.38
N MET A 210 -9.98 4.93 7.18
CA MET A 210 -9.97 4.63 8.61
C MET A 210 -10.97 5.48 9.42
N ASP A 211 -11.10 6.76 9.08
CA ASP A 211 -11.96 7.71 9.79
C ASP A 211 -13.46 7.48 9.47
N HIS A 212 -13.78 7.00 8.27
CA HIS A 212 -15.16 6.87 7.78
C HIS A 212 -15.61 5.43 7.50
N GLY A 213 -14.69 4.46 7.55
CA GLY A 213 -14.95 3.09 7.16
C GLY A 213 -15.16 2.91 5.66
N ILE A 214 -15.05 1.66 5.20
CA ILE A 214 -15.49 1.25 3.87
C ILE A 214 -16.76 0.42 4.08
N MET A 215 -17.90 0.96 3.69
CA MET A 215 -19.19 0.27 3.82
C MET A 215 -19.43 -0.60 2.59
N GLU A 216 -19.95 -1.82 2.77
CA GLU A 216 -20.47 -2.61 1.66
C GLU A 216 -21.61 -1.84 0.98
N SER A 217 -21.39 -1.46 -0.27
CA SER A 217 -22.44 -0.86 -1.09
C SER A 217 -23.43 -1.96 -1.48
N VAL A 218 -24.66 -1.85 -0.95
CA VAL A 218 -25.82 -2.73 -1.21
C VAL A 218 -26.18 -2.87 -2.70
N LEU A 219 -25.60 -2.03 -3.58
CA LEU A 219 -25.91 -1.98 -5.01
C LEU A 219 -24.94 -2.77 -5.89
N TYR A 220 -23.90 -3.42 -5.35
CA TYR A 220 -23.05 -4.28 -6.19
C TYR A 220 -23.75 -5.61 -6.51
N PRO A 221 -23.80 -6.02 -7.79
CA PRO A 221 -24.37 -7.30 -8.17
C PRO A 221 -23.56 -8.45 -7.58
N SER A 222 -24.22 -9.58 -7.33
CA SER A 222 -23.74 -10.78 -6.63
C SER A 222 -22.54 -11.51 -7.26
N THR A 223 -21.77 -10.86 -8.12
CA THR A 223 -20.68 -11.44 -8.92
C THR A 223 -19.33 -10.77 -8.69
N ALA A 224 -19.24 -9.70 -7.89
CA ALA A 224 -17.98 -9.02 -7.57
C ALA A 224 -17.73 -9.04 -6.06
N TYR A 225 -16.51 -9.43 -5.67
CA TYR A 225 -16.05 -9.39 -4.28
C TYR A 225 -15.70 -7.97 -3.88
N HIS A 226 -16.23 -7.55 -2.73
CA HIS A 226 -15.95 -6.23 -2.19
C HIS A 226 -14.59 -6.22 -1.50
N PRO A 227 -13.75 -5.17 -1.65
CA PRO A 227 -12.43 -5.11 -1.02
C PRO A 227 -12.45 -5.26 0.52
N TRP A 228 -13.55 -4.88 1.17
CA TRP A 228 -13.71 -5.06 2.60
C TRP A 228 -13.75 -6.53 3.02
N SER A 229 -14.38 -7.39 2.20
CA SER A 229 -14.49 -8.83 2.46
C SER A 229 -13.10 -9.48 2.57
N PHE A 230 -12.10 -8.98 1.84
CA PHE A 230 -10.71 -9.43 1.98
C PHE A 230 -10.14 -9.16 3.38
N ILE A 231 -10.41 -7.98 3.93
CA ILE A 231 -9.95 -7.61 5.27
C ILE A 231 -10.62 -8.51 6.31
N GLU A 232 -11.92 -8.76 6.16
CA GLU A 232 -12.69 -9.63 7.06
C GLU A 232 -12.19 -11.08 7.02
N ASP A 233 -11.98 -11.64 5.84
CA ASP A 233 -11.50 -13.00 5.66
C ASP A 233 -10.09 -13.20 6.26
N ILE A 234 -9.18 -12.25 6.03
CA ILE A 234 -7.84 -12.27 6.62
C ILE A 234 -7.88 -12.13 8.15
N ALA A 235 -8.76 -11.26 8.67
CA ALA A 235 -8.95 -11.09 10.10
C ALA A 235 -9.49 -12.39 10.72
N TYR A 236 -10.49 -13.01 10.10
CA TYR A 236 -11.05 -14.28 10.51
C TYR A 236 -9.98 -15.38 10.56
N TYR A 237 -9.21 -15.55 9.47
CA TYR A 237 -8.12 -16.53 9.40
C TYR A 237 -7.07 -16.32 10.51
N SER A 238 -6.74 -15.07 10.79
CA SER A 238 -5.77 -14.71 11.83
C SER A 238 -6.26 -15.03 13.23
N VAL A 239 -7.56 -14.82 13.49
CA VAL A 239 -8.21 -15.13 14.78
C VAL A 239 -8.38 -16.62 14.96
N GLU A 240 -8.80 -17.36 13.92
CA GLU A 240 -9.03 -18.80 13.97
C GLU A 240 -7.79 -19.57 14.47
N LYS A 241 -6.60 -19.22 13.95
CA LYS A 241 -5.32 -19.80 14.39
C LYS A 241 -5.03 -19.60 15.89
N HIS A 242 -5.56 -18.55 16.49
CA HIS A 242 -5.32 -18.18 17.89
C HIS A 242 -6.61 -18.12 18.72
N PHE A 243 -7.65 -18.83 18.28
CA PHE A 243 -9.02 -18.67 18.78
C PHE A 243 -9.09 -18.73 20.30
N ASN A 244 -8.47 -19.74 20.92
CA ASN A 244 -8.47 -19.90 22.38
C ASN A 244 -7.86 -18.70 23.11
N SER A 245 -6.75 -18.15 22.61
CA SER A 245 -6.09 -17.00 23.22
C SER A 245 -6.90 -15.71 23.06
N VAL A 246 -7.47 -15.49 21.87
CA VAL A 246 -8.32 -14.34 21.58
C VAL A 246 -9.62 -14.42 22.39
N TYR A 247 -10.25 -15.58 22.44
CA TYR A 247 -11.46 -15.85 23.22
C TYR A 247 -11.22 -15.62 24.72
N SER A 248 -10.12 -16.13 25.29
CA SER A 248 -9.78 -15.86 26.69
C SER A 248 -9.63 -14.37 26.98
N ARG A 249 -8.98 -13.59 26.10
CA ARG A 249 -8.87 -12.13 26.25
C ARG A 249 -10.20 -11.40 26.12
N LEU A 250 -11.02 -11.77 25.14
CA LEU A 250 -12.35 -11.16 24.94
C LEU A 250 -13.27 -11.45 26.13
N THR A 251 -13.27 -12.68 26.63
CA THR A 251 -14.03 -13.07 27.82
C THR A 251 -13.53 -12.31 29.04
N LEU A 252 -12.21 -12.14 29.23
CA LEU A 252 -11.67 -11.31 30.32
C LEU A 252 -12.09 -9.84 30.22
N CYS A 253 -12.08 -9.25 29.01
CA CYS A 253 -12.55 -7.88 28.80
C CYS A 253 -14.05 -7.73 29.05
N ASN A 254 -14.85 -8.76 28.75
CA ASN A 254 -16.28 -8.78 29.04
C ASN A 254 -16.57 -8.98 30.54
N THR A 255 -15.80 -9.81 31.24
CA THR A 255 -15.98 -10.02 32.69
C THR A 255 -15.49 -8.83 33.51
N PHE A 256 -14.43 -8.14 33.09
CA PHE A 256 -13.94 -6.92 33.78
C PHE A 256 -14.88 -5.72 33.67
N LYS A 257 -15.80 -5.69 32.69
CA LYS A 257 -16.80 -4.62 32.57
C LYS A 257 -17.98 -4.76 33.54
N LEU A 258 -18.11 -5.89 34.24
CA LEU A 258 -19.21 -6.10 35.20
C LEU A 258 -18.87 -5.66 36.64
N ASP A 259 -17.59 -5.42 36.96
CA ASP A 259 -17.16 -5.02 38.32
C ASP A 259 -17.09 -3.50 38.53
N GLN A 260 -17.46 -2.67 37.53
CA GLN A 260 -17.46 -1.20 37.66
C GLN A 260 -18.85 -0.54 37.70
N ASP A 261 -19.95 -1.29 37.52
CA ASP A 261 -21.32 -0.74 37.63
C ASP A 261 -21.96 -1.02 39.01
N GLY A 262 -21.15 -1.13 40.06
CA GLY A 262 -21.65 -1.41 41.40
C GLY A 262 -20.76 -0.87 42.52
N LYS A 263 -20.64 0.46 42.64
CA LYS A 263 -20.40 1.16 43.91
C LYS A 263 -20.68 2.66 43.80
#